data_AF-A0A815XPI2-F1
#
_entry.id   AF-A0A815XPI2-F1
#
_cell.length_a   1.000
_cell.length_b   1.000
_cell.length_c   1.000
_cell.angle_alpha   90.00
_cell.angle_beta   90.00
_cell.angle_gamma   90.00
#
_symmetry.space_group_name_H-M   'P 1'
#
loop_
_entity.id
_entity.type
_entity.pdbx_description
1 polymer ?
#
loop_
_entity_poly.entity_id
_entity_poly.type
_entity_poly.pdbx_seq_one_letter_code
_entity_poly.pdbx_strand_id
1 'polypeptide(L)'
;DNLELFTTARIILAIDLEVWFLFSLRFVSAIKLLGPKLIMIRNMLKDLIAFIYIIFVCIAAYGVVSRALVMYNYIDFTAKSVFTAVFYQPYWLLYSVADNETGYLDNIISNGTASEVAEATVNHILLTFHMLFINILILNLLIAVFK
;
A
#
# COMPACT_ATOMS: atom_id res chain seq x y z
N ASP A 1 4.04 6.14 -33.97
CA ASP A 1 3.97 7.60 -33.73
C ASP A 1 2.58 8.07 -33.30
N ASN A 2 1.56 8.07 -34.18
CA ASN A 2 0.21 8.58 -33.81
C ASN A 2 -0.49 7.78 -32.68
N LEU A 3 -0.25 6.46 -32.58
CA LEU A 3 -0.83 5.61 -31.54
C LEU A 3 -0.27 5.91 -30.13
N GLU A 4 1.03 6.19 -30.04
CA GLU A 4 1.69 6.57 -28.78
C GLU A 4 1.25 7.95 -28.32
N LEU A 5 1.05 8.87 -29.27
CA LEU A 5 0.53 10.21 -28.99
C LEU A 5 -0.92 10.14 -28.48
N PHE A 6 -1.77 9.29 -29.09
CA PHE A 6 -3.12 9.05 -28.60
C PHE A 6 -3.14 8.42 -27.20
N THR A 7 -2.24 7.49 -26.92
CA THR A 7 -2.13 6.82 -25.62
C THR A 7 -1.70 7.79 -24.53
N THR A 8 -0.68 8.60 -24.82
CA THR A 8 -0.16 9.63 -23.91
C THR A 8 -1.23 10.70 -23.65
N ALA A 9 -1.92 11.19 -24.68
CA ALA A 9 -3.00 12.17 -24.53
C ALA A 9 -4.15 11.64 -23.66
N ARG A 10 -4.54 10.37 -23.82
CA ARG A 10 -5.57 9.74 -22.99
C ARG A 10 -5.17 9.67 -21.51
N ILE A 11 -3.92 9.32 -21.22
CA ILE A 11 -3.40 9.25 -19.85
C ILE A 11 -3.37 10.65 -19.22
N ILE A 12 -2.87 11.65 -19.95
CA ILE A 12 -2.81 13.03 -19.45
C ILE A 12 -4.21 13.58 -19.17
N LEU A 13 -5.16 13.38 -20.09
CA LEU A 13 -6.55 13.83 -19.89
C LEU A 13 -7.22 13.13 -18.69
N ALA A 14 -6.94 11.84 -18.47
CA ALA A 14 -7.46 11.12 -17.32
C ALA A 14 -6.92 11.68 -15.98
N ILE A 15 -5.63 11.99 -15.92
CA ILE A 15 -4.99 12.59 -14.74
C ILE A 15 -5.50 14.02 -14.53
N ASP A 16 -5.63 14.83 -15.60
CA ASP A 16 -6.16 16.18 -15.53
C ASP A 16 -7.59 16.18 -14.96
N LEU A 17 -8.43 15.24 -15.37
CA LEU A 17 -9.77 15.06 -14.84
C LEU A 17 -9.78 14.76 -13.32
N GLU A 18 -8.87 13.91 -12.83
CA GLU A 18 -8.72 13.61 -11.41
C GLU A 18 -8.34 14.87 -10.61
N VAL A 19 -7.39 15.67 -11.12
CA VAL A 19 -7.00 16.95 -10.51
C VAL A 19 -8.17 17.94 -10.49
N TRP A 20 -8.95 18.02 -11.57
CA TRP A 20 -10.14 18.86 -11.63
C TRP A 20 -11.21 18.44 -10.62
N PHE A 21 -11.40 17.15 -10.37
CA PHE A 21 -12.29 16.68 -9.30
C PHE A 21 -11.80 17.10 -7.91
N LEU A 22 -10.50 16.97 -7.61
CA LEU A 22 -9.93 17.46 -6.36
C LEU A 22 -10.08 18.99 -6.21
N PHE A 23 -9.93 19.72 -7.32
CA PHE A 23 -10.14 21.16 -7.34
C PHE A 23 -11.62 21.52 -7.12
N SER A 24 -12.57 20.72 -7.61
CA SER A 24 -14.00 20.93 -7.40
C SER A 24 -14.39 20.95 -5.92
N LEU A 25 -13.64 20.26 -5.05
CA LEU A 25 -13.80 20.32 -3.59
C LEU A 25 -13.62 21.75 -3.03
N ARG A 26 -12.85 22.62 -3.71
CA ARG A 26 -12.72 24.04 -3.34
C ARG A 26 -14.04 24.79 -3.51
N PHE A 27 -14.83 24.46 -4.53
CA PHE A 27 -16.17 25.04 -4.72
C PHE A 27 -17.15 24.54 -3.66
N VAL A 28 -17.05 23.26 -3.27
CA VAL A 28 -17.84 22.70 -2.15
C VAL A 28 -17.52 23.40 -0.82
N SER A 29 -16.28 23.88 -0.63
CA SER A 29 -15.90 24.69 0.53
C SER A 29 -16.63 26.04 0.62
N ALA A 30 -17.10 26.59 -0.51
CA ALA A 30 -17.84 27.86 -0.54
C ALA A 30 -19.30 27.70 -0.06
N ILE A 31 -19.79 26.46 0.03
CA ILE A 31 -21.10 26.15 0.61
C ILE A 31 -20.99 26.31 2.13
N LYS A 32 -21.71 27.30 2.70
CA LYS A 32 -21.64 27.71 4.12
C LYS A 32 -21.78 26.57 5.14
N LEU A 33 -22.45 25.47 4.77
CA LEU A 33 -22.67 24.31 5.62
C LEU A 33 -21.45 23.35 5.69
N LEU A 34 -20.63 23.32 4.63
CA LEU A 34 -19.55 22.34 4.43
C LEU A 34 -18.15 22.95 4.58
N GLY A 35 -18.01 24.27 4.39
CA GLY A 35 -16.73 24.99 4.51
C GLY A 35 -15.98 24.75 5.83
N PRO A 36 -16.62 24.91 7.01
CA PRO A 36 -15.96 24.69 8.30
C PRO A 36 -15.47 23.25 8.49
N LYS A 37 -16.24 22.25 8.03
CA LYS A 37 -15.84 20.84 8.08
C LYS A 37 -14.65 20.55 7.16
N LEU A 38 -14.62 21.15 5.96
CA LEU A 38 -13.54 20.95 5.01
C LEU A 38 -12.21 21.56 5.50
N ILE A 39 -12.28 22.72 6.15
CA ILE A 39 -11.11 23.37 6.78
C ILE A 39 -10.55 22.52 7.94
N MET A 40 -11.44 21.86 8.70
CA MET A 40 -11.06 20.94 9.77
C MET A 40 -10.34 19.70 9.22
N ILE A 41 -10.89 19.08 8.16
CA ILE A 41 -10.26 17.95 7.47
C ILE A 41 -8.86 18.33 6.95
N ARG A 42 -8.71 19.51 6.33
CA ARG A 42 -7.42 19.98 5.79
C ARG A 42 -6.33 20.10 6.85
N ASN A 43 -6.69 20.53 8.07
CA ASN A 43 -5.71 20.65 9.14
C ASN A 43 -5.30 19.28 9.67
N MET A 44 -6.22 18.33 9.79
CA MET A 44 -5.90 16.97 10.21
C MET A 44 -5.12 16.18 9.14
N LEU A 45 -5.27 16.51 7.85
CA LEU A 45 -4.45 15.93 6.78
C LEU A 45 -2.95 16.25 6.91
N LYS A 46 -2.55 17.33 7.63
CA LYS A 46 -1.13 17.60 7.89
C LYS A 46 -0.54 16.61 8.89
N ASP A 47 -1.31 16.29 9.92
CA ASP A 47 -0.90 15.31 10.93
C ASP A 47 -0.87 13.89 10.34
N LEU A 48 -1.75 13.61 9.37
CA LEU A 48 -1.75 12.37 8.59
C LEU A 48 -0.43 12.11 7.84
N ILE A 49 0.31 13.14 7.42
CA ILE A 49 1.57 12.97 6.66
C ILE A 49 2.60 12.20 7.49
N ALA A 50 2.68 12.46 8.79
CA ALA A 50 3.58 11.73 9.69
C ALA A 50 3.18 10.25 9.80
N PHE A 51 1.89 9.94 9.82
CA PHE A 51 1.38 8.56 9.81
C PHE A 51 1.66 7.83 8.50
N ILE A 52 1.47 8.51 7.36
CA ILE A 52 1.80 7.94 6.04
C ILE A 52 3.29 7.58 5.98
N TYR A 53 4.16 8.41 6.55
CA TYR A 53 5.59 8.09 6.63
C TYR A 53 5.87 6.83 7.46
N ILE A 54 5.22 6.68 8.63
CA ILE A 54 5.37 5.47 9.46
C ILE A 54 4.86 4.23 8.71
N ILE A 55 3.68 4.31 8.08
CA ILE A 55 3.11 3.23 7.27
C ILE A 55 4.06 2.85 6.14
N PHE A 56 4.61 3.84 5.43
CA PHE A 56 5.57 3.62 4.35
C PHE A 56 6.82 2.86 4.83
N VAL A 57 7.39 3.27 5.97
CA VAL A 57 8.56 2.58 6.56
C VAL A 57 8.20 1.15 6.97
N CYS A 58 7.04 0.93 7.59
CA CYS A 58 6.58 -0.41 7.95
C CYS A 58 6.39 -1.32 6.74
N ILE A 59 5.75 -0.82 5.68
CA ILE A 59 5.54 -1.55 4.42
C ILE A 59 6.88 -1.92 3.79
N ALA A 60 7.81 -0.95 3.70
CA ALA A 60 9.13 -1.19 3.15
C ALA A 60 9.92 -2.25 3.94
N ALA A 61 9.86 -2.20 5.28
CA ALA A 61 10.54 -3.17 6.14
C ALA A 61 10.04 -4.60 5.90
N TYR A 62 8.72 -4.80 5.91
CA TYR A 62 8.13 -6.12 5.64
C TYR A 62 8.40 -6.57 4.20
N GLY A 63 8.23 -5.68 3.22
CA GLY A 63 8.48 -5.98 1.81
C GLY A 63 9.92 -6.43 1.54
N VAL A 64 10.92 -5.76 2.13
CA VAL A 64 12.33 -6.17 1.97
C VAL A 64 12.59 -7.54 2.61
N VAL A 65 12.07 -7.78 3.81
CA VAL A 65 12.30 -9.04 4.54
C VAL A 65 11.59 -10.22 3.87
N SER A 66 10.34 -10.04 3.43
CA SER A 66 9.58 -11.07 2.71
C SER A 66 10.28 -11.50 1.42
N ARG A 67 10.89 -10.55 0.69
CA ARG A 67 11.69 -10.85 -0.51
C ARG A 67 13.02 -11.51 -0.20
N ALA A 68 13.67 -11.11 0.89
CA ALA A 68 14.91 -11.75 1.34
C ALA A 68 14.69 -13.23 1.75
N LEU A 69 13.53 -13.54 2.33
CA LEU A 69 13.17 -14.90 2.77
C LEU A 69 12.68 -15.80 1.64
N VAL A 70 11.80 -15.31 0.76
CA VAL A 70 11.09 -16.18 -0.21
C VAL A 70 11.72 -16.16 -1.61
N MET A 71 12.50 -15.12 -1.93
CA MET A 71 12.81 -14.77 -3.32
C MET A 71 14.28 -14.95 -3.70
N TYR A 72 15.09 -15.61 -2.88
CA TYR A 72 16.53 -15.72 -3.12
C TYR A 72 16.88 -16.45 -4.44
N ASN A 73 16.02 -17.35 -4.94
CA ASN A 73 16.41 -18.30 -5.99
C ASN A 73 15.69 -18.17 -7.36
N TYR A 74 14.63 -17.37 -7.50
CA TYR A 74 13.70 -17.54 -8.64
C TYR A 74 13.23 -16.28 -9.40
N ILE A 75 13.69 -15.07 -9.09
CA ILE A 75 13.25 -13.86 -9.83
C ILE A 75 14.42 -13.04 -10.36
N ASP A 76 14.30 -12.66 -11.64
CA ASP A 76 15.13 -11.65 -12.28
C ASP A 76 15.09 -10.36 -11.47
N PHE A 77 16.28 -9.86 -11.08
CA PHE A 77 16.47 -8.62 -10.31
C PHE A 77 16.15 -7.37 -11.14
N THR A 78 14.94 -7.30 -11.71
CA THR A 78 14.44 -6.16 -12.45
C THR A 78 13.82 -5.19 -11.47
N ALA A 79 14.25 -3.91 -11.49
CA ALA A 79 13.79 -2.87 -10.58
C ALA A 79 12.24 -2.75 -10.52
N LYS A 80 11.56 -2.97 -11.64
CA LYS A 80 10.09 -2.97 -11.72
C LYS A 80 9.45 -4.11 -10.93
N SER A 81 10.03 -5.31 -11.02
CA SER A 81 9.54 -6.50 -10.32
C SER A 81 9.73 -6.30 -8.82
N VAL A 82 10.94 -5.94 -8.40
CA VAL A 82 11.29 -5.67 -7.00
C VAL A 82 10.40 -4.57 -6.41
N PHE A 83 10.16 -3.48 -7.13
CA PHE A 83 9.32 -2.39 -6.60
C PHE A 83 7.85 -2.82 -6.41
N THR A 84 7.28 -3.51 -7.39
CA THR A 84 5.90 -4.04 -7.30
C THR A 84 5.80 -5.05 -6.16
N ALA A 85 6.81 -5.89 -6.05
CA ALA A 85 6.92 -6.95 -5.06
C ALA A 85 7.11 -6.44 -3.61
N VAL A 86 7.89 -5.37 -3.41
CA VAL A 86 8.25 -4.82 -2.10
C VAL A 86 7.26 -3.78 -1.60
N PHE A 87 6.61 -3.02 -2.49
CA PHE A 87 5.72 -1.92 -2.08
C PHE A 87 4.25 -2.20 -2.40
N TYR A 88 3.96 -2.66 -3.61
CA TYR A 88 2.58 -2.78 -4.07
C TYR A 88 1.86 -3.93 -3.35
N GLN A 89 2.47 -5.11 -3.30
CA GLN A 89 1.88 -6.28 -2.67
C GLN A 89 1.57 -6.09 -1.17
N PRO A 90 2.52 -5.63 -0.33
CA PRO A 90 2.24 -5.37 1.09
C PRO A 90 1.36 -4.14 1.33
N TYR A 91 1.20 -3.24 0.36
CA TYR A 91 0.18 -2.19 0.45
C TYR A 91 -1.24 -2.75 0.32
N TRP A 92 -1.49 -3.69 -0.59
CA TRP A 92 -2.82 -4.34 -0.69
C TRP A 92 -3.15 -5.20 0.53
N LEU A 93 -2.11 -5.72 1.18
CA LEU A 93 -2.21 -6.46 2.41
C LEU A 93 -2.77 -5.60 3.56
N LEU A 94 -2.46 -4.30 3.61
CA LEU A 94 -3.07 -3.36 4.58
C LEU A 94 -4.60 -3.39 4.55
N TYR A 95 -5.19 -3.56 3.37
CA TYR A 95 -6.65 -3.60 3.20
C TYR A 95 -7.24 -4.99 3.40
N SER A 96 -6.43 -5.99 3.81
CA SER A 96 -6.84 -7.39 3.95
C SER A 96 -7.35 -8.03 2.66
N VAL A 97 -6.97 -7.50 1.48
CA VAL A 97 -7.41 -8.00 0.16
C VAL A 97 -6.42 -9.03 -0.43
N ALA A 98 -5.23 -9.16 0.14
CA ALA A 98 -4.16 -9.98 -0.42
C ALA A 98 -4.30 -11.48 -0.06
N ASP A 99 -5.22 -12.18 -0.71
CA ASP A 99 -5.37 -13.64 -0.60
C ASP A 99 -4.25 -14.42 -1.36
N ASN A 100 -3.57 -13.72 -2.28
CA ASN A 100 -2.58 -14.32 -3.16
C ASN A 100 -1.25 -14.64 -2.45
N GLU A 101 -0.83 -13.82 -1.47
CA GLU A 101 0.41 -14.09 -0.70
C GLU A 101 0.22 -15.20 0.31
N THR A 102 -0.88 -15.17 1.06
CA THR A 102 -1.23 -16.20 2.03
C THR A 102 -1.37 -17.56 1.35
N GLY A 103 -2.06 -17.62 0.21
CA GLY A 103 -2.20 -18.84 -0.58
C GLY A 103 -0.86 -19.36 -1.12
N TYR A 104 0.04 -18.48 -1.57
CA TYR A 104 1.35 -18.90 -2.05
C TYR A 104 2.23 -19.49 -0.94
N LEU A 105 2.26 -18.86 0.23
CA LEU A 105 3.02 -19.34 1.38
C LEU A 105 2.48 -20.68 1.91
N ASP A 106 1.16 -20.86 1.94
CA ASP A 106 0.53 -22.10 2.39
C ASP A 106 0.82 -23.29 1.45
N ASN A 107 0.91 -23.03 0.14
CA ASN A 107 1.35 -24.03 -0.83
C ASN A 107 2.81 -24.46 -0.62
N ILE A 108 3.71 -23.54 -0.25
CA ILE A 108 5.11 -23.89 0.05
C ILE A 108 5.21 -24.68 1.36
N ILE A 109 4.44 -24.30 2.38
CA ILE A 109 4.44 -25.01 3.67
C ILE A 109 3.97 -26.46 3.50
N SER A 110 3.00 -26.71 2.62
CA SER A 110 2.44 -28.04 2.39
C SER A 110 3.24 -28.92 1.42
N ASN A 111 3.87 -28.36 0.39
CA ASN A 111 4.51 -29.12 -0.69
C ASN A 111 6.01 -28.85 -0.89
N GLY A 112 6.61 -27.93 -0.12
CA GLY A 112 7.99 -27.48 -0.29
C GLY A 112 9.05 -28.40 0.33
N THR A 113 10.30 -28.09 0.05
CA THR A 113 11.44 -28.73 0.73
C THR A 113 11.59 -28.24 2.17
N ALA A 114 12.27 -29.00 3.05
CA ALA A 114 12.40 -28.63 4.47
C ALA A 114 13.02 -27.24 4.71
N SER A 115 13.88 -26.76 3.79
CA SER A 115 14.47 -25.41 3.86
C SER A 115 13.44 -24.33 3.49
N GLU A 116 12.69 -24.53 2.40
CA GLU A 116 11.68 -23.58 1.93
C GLU A 116 10.49 -23.49 2.89
N VAL A 117 10.12 -24.60 3.52
CA VAL A 117 9.06 -24.63 4.55
C VAL A 117 9.46 -23.76 5.75
N ALA A 118 10.72 -23.79 6.16
CA ALA A 118 11.20 -22.96 7.27
C ALA A 118 11.15 -21.46 6.93
N GLU A 119 11.62 -21.08 5.74
CA GLU A 119 11.56 -19.70 5.24
C GLU A 119 10.12 -19.19 5.10
N ALA A 120 9.24 -20.01 4.51
CA ALA A 120 7.83 -19.67 4.32
C ALA A 120 7.08 -19.55 5.67
N THR A 121 7.37 -20.42 6.63
CA THR A 121 6.78 -20.37 7.98
C THR A 121 7.19 -19.10 8.72
N VAL A 122 8.48 -18.74 8.66
CA VAL A 122 8.97 -17.47 9.24
C VAL A 122 8.29 -16.28 8.57
N ASN A 123 8.15 -16.29 7.24
CA ASN A 123 7.47 -15.22 6.53
C ASN A 123 5.98 -15.12 6.90
N HIS A 124 5.28 -16.24 7.10
CA HIS A 124 3.88 -16.28 7.51
C HIS A 124 3.68 -15.72 8.94
N ILE A 125 4.59 -16.04 9.86
CA ILE A 125 4.60 -15.46 11.21
C ILE A 125 4.83 -13.95 11.13
N LEU A 126 5.84 -13.51 10.38
CA LEU A 126 6.16 -12.09 10.19
C LEU A 126 4.98 -11.33 9.58
N LEU A 127 4.32 -11.92 8.58
CA LEU A 127 3.12 -11.41 7.94
C LEU A 127 1.99 -11.19 8.96
N THR A 128 1.77 -12.16 9.84
CA THR A 128 0.76 -12.09 10.89
C THR A 128 1.03 -10.95 11.86
N PHE A 129 2.28 -10.81 12.31
CA PHE A 129 2.70 -9.69 13.17
C PHE A 129 2.56 -8.33 12.46
N HIS A 130 2.91 -8.26 11.18
CA HIS A 130 2.80 -7.06 10.38
C HIS A 130 1.34 -6.60 10.24
N MET A 131 0.44 -7.53 9.90
CA MET A 131 -1.00 -7.28 9.84
C MET A 131 -1.57 -6.79 11.17
N LEU A 132 -1.19 -7.43 12.28
CA LEU A 132 -1.61 -7.00 13.60
C LEU A 132 -1.12 -5.59 13.90
N PHE A 133 0.16 -5.31 13.66
CA PHE A 133 0.74 -4.01 13.95
C PHE A 133 0.09 -2.91 13.12
N ILE A 134 -0.07 -3.07 11.80
CA ILE A 134 -0.66 -1.98 11.02
C ILE A 134 -2.18 -1.89 11.24
N ASN A 135 -2.91 -3.01 11.16
CA ASN A 135 -4.38 -2.96 11.18
C ASN A 135 -4.95 -2.65 12.57
N ILE A 136 -4.31 -3.14 13.64
CA ILE A 136 -4.82 -2.97 15.00
C ILE A 136 -4.12 -1.81 15.73
N LEU A 137 -2.82 -1.56 15.51
CA LEU A 137 -2.15 -0.44 16.18
C LEU A 137 -2.24 0.84 15.35
N ILE A 138 -1.64 0.86 14.15
CA ILE A 138 -1.45 2.10 13.40
C ILE A 138 -2.77 2.67 12.88
N LEU A 139 -3.64 1.85 12.29
CA LEU A 139 -4.94 2.32 11.80
C LEU A 139 -5.85 2.80 12.94
N ASN A 140 -5.84 2.13 14.09
CA ASN A 140 -6.63 2.56 15.25
C ASN A 140 -6.05 3.82 15.89
N LEU A 141 -4.72 3.98 15.91
CA LEU A 141 -4.08 5.20 16.38
C LEU A 141 -4.39 6.37 15.43
N LEU A 142 -4.45 6.11 14.12
CA LEU A 142 -4.88 7.11 13.14
C LEU A 142 -6.31 7.60 13.43
N ILE A 143 -7.25 6.68 13.68
CA ILE A 143 -8.63 7.03 14.08
C ILE A 143 -8.65 7.82 15.39
N ALA A 144 -7.81 7.45 16.36
CA ALA A 144 -7.73 8.12 17.66
C ALA A 144 -7.16 9.55 17.56
N VAL A 145 -6.22 9.79 16.65
CA VAL A 145 -5.66 11.13 16.39
C VAL A 145 -6.63 12.01 15.59
N PHE A 146 -7.47 11.41 14.74
CA PHE A 146 -8.54 12.12 14.01
C PHE A 146 -9.77 12.47 14.86
N LYS A 147 -9.68 12.35 16.20
CA LYS A 147 -10.78 12.68 17.11
C LYS A 147 -10.89 14.17 17.40
#